data_AF-A0A975BIB9-F1
#
_entry.id   AF-A0A975BIB9-F1
#
_cell.length_a   1.000
_cell.length_b   1.000
_cell.length_c   1.000
_cell.angle_alpha   90.00
_cell.angle_beta   90.00
_cell.angle_gamma   90.00
#
_symmetry.space_group_name_H-M   'P 1'
#
loop_
_entity.id
_entity.type
_entity.pdbx_description
1 polymer ?
#
loop_
_entity_poly.entity_id
_entity_poly.type
_entity_poly.pdbx_seq_one_letter_code
_entity_poly.pdbx_strand_id
1 'polypeptide(L)'
;MSEILEKLGFEMIKKENLNWQEMNAAIVAFGEKLLRGRGVGLFYYAGHGVQLDGKNYLIPVESNIRHENEVKYKAVDAGIILAEMENSRTRLNIVILDACRDNPFARSFRSSAGQGLAYMDAPTGIIIAYATAPGKTASDGPGKNGIYTSELIRQIQTPELRLVDMFNRVRKAVRTRTNGRQIPWESTSLEGAFYFKLPQKDIASSDGSAHRNAVIPQSQNARHGLSAEISPGQTMEMKPEAGEVWKDPVTGMAFVWVPEGCYQMGCGSWAGQCDKDEEPVHNVCVNGFWMGKYEVTQAQWEQMMKNNPSSFKKGDNYPVEQVSWNDVKDFIQKLNTENSGQYKFRLPTEAEWEYACRGLGKHEKYCGGDDLSKLGWYDNNSGGEPHLAETKAANNSGLYHMSGNVWEWCEDWYESYSSDSVRNPGGPSAGSTRVIRGGIWFDDEDYCRSVNRHYGAPDYRNDDIGFRLLRTP
;
A
#
# COMPACT_ATOMS: atom_id res chain seq x y z
N MET A 1 -19.72 0.27 23.14
CA MET A 1 -19.18 -0.51 22.00
C MET A 1 -19.86 -1.88 21.89
N SER A 2 -19.80 -2.72 22.93
CA SER A 2 -20.37 -4.08 22.90
C SER A 2 -21.81 -4.17 22.39
N GLU A 3 -22.71 -3.34 22.92
CA GLU A 3 -24.13 -3.32 22.53
C GLU A 3 -24.34 -3.03 21.03
N ILE A 4 -23.44 -2.25 20.42
CA ILE A 4 -23.54 -1.89 19.00
C ILE A 4 -23.03 -3.03 18.14
N LEU A 5 -21.91 -3.66 18.51
CA LEU A 5 -21.36 -4.79 17.77
C LEU A 5 -22.31 -6.00 17.81
N GLU A 6 -22.96 -6.25 18.95
CA GLU A 6 -23.99 -7.28 19.07
C GLU A 6 -25.19 -7.01 18.15
N LYS A 7 -25.67 -5.75 18.10
CA LYS A 7 -26.72 -5.33 17.14
C LYS A 7 -26.30 -5.46 15.67
N LEU A 8 -25.00 -5.50 15.39
CA LEU A 8 -24.45 -5.68 14.04
C LEU A 8 -24.17 -7.15 13.72
N GLY A 9 -24.54 -8.08 14.61
CA GLY A 9 -24.44 -9.52 14.40
C GLY A 9 -23.09 -10.12 14.81
N PHE A 10 -22.25 -9.39 15.55
CA PHE A 10 -21.05 -9.98 16.14
C PHE A 10 -21.41 -10.85 17.34
N GLU A 11 -20.82 -12.04 17.40
CA GLU A 11 -20.86 -12.86 18.61
C GLU A 11 -19.84 -12.33 19.63
N MET A 12 -20.29 -11.97 20.83
CA MET A 12 -19.48 -11.19 21.76
C MET A 12 -18.69 -12.06 22.74
N ILE A 13 -17.42 -11.70 22.97
CA ILE A 13 -16.67 -12.01 24.20
C ILE A 13 -16.45 -10.68 24.92
N LYS A 14 -17.36 -10.32 25.83
CA LYS A 14 -17.26 -9.07 26.61
C LYS A 14 -16.56 -9.34 27.93
N LYS A 15 -15.52 -8.56 28.22
CA LYS A 15 -14.80 -8.56 29.50
C LYS A 15 -14.46 -7.13 29.91
N GLU A 16 -14.47 -6.85 31.20
CA GLU A 16 -14.20 -5.53 31.79
C GLU A 16 -13.30 -5.73 33.01
N ASN A 17 -12.36 -4.80 33.23
CA ASN A 17 -11.48 -4.78 34.40
C ASN A 17 -10.77 -6.12 34.68
N LEU A 18 -10.08 -6.66 33.67
CA LEU A 18 -9.39 -7.94 33.76
C LEU A 18 -8.00 -7.83 34.38
N ASN A 19 -7.64 -8.79 35.23
CA ASN A 19 -6.26 -9.00 35.67
C ASN A 19 -5.43 -9.69 34.57
N TRP A 20 -4.12 -9.83 34.80
CA TRP A 20 -3.19 -10.39 33.81
C TRP A 20 -3.56 -11.81 33.33
N GLN A 21 -3.98 -12.69 34.24
CA GLN A 21 -4.35 -14.07 33.90
C GLN A 21 -5.65 -14.10 33.08
N GLU A 22 -6.63 -13.30 33.47
CA GLU A 22 -7.92 -13.23 32.78
C GLU A 22 -7.80 -12.62 31.38
N MET A 23 -6.93 -11.61 31.21
CA MET A 23 -6.66 -11.04 29.88
C MET A 23 -6.07 -12.07 28.92
N ASN A 24 -5.04 -12.81 29.35
CA ASN A 24 -4.44 -13.86 28.53
C ASN A 24 -5.45 -14.96 28.20
N ALA A 25 -6.23 -15.42 29.20
CA ALA A 25 -7.28 -16.40 28.98
C ALA A 25 -8.36 -15.91 27.99
N ALA A 26 -8.73 -14.64 28.03
CA ALA A 26 -9.69 -14.05 27.11
C ALA A 26 -9.16 -13.97 25.67
N ILE A 27 -7.86 -13.66 25.50
CA ILE A 27 -7.20 -13.62 24.17
C ILE A 27 -7.13 -15.02 23.55
N VAL A 28 -6.75 -16.03 24.34
CA VAL A 28 -6.73 -17.43 23.87
C VAL A 28 -8.14 -17.89 23.49
N ALA A 29 -9.14 -17.64 24.34
CA ALA A 29 -10.54 -17.98 24.03
C ALA A 29 -11.06 -17.25 22.79
N PHE A 30 -10.58 -16.03 22.53
CA PHE A 30 -10.89 -15.28 21.33
C PHE A 30 -10.28 -15.93 20.07
N GLY A 31 -8.99 -16.29 20.10
CA GLY A 31 -8.32 -17.00 18.99
C GLY A 31 -8.97 -18.34 18.66
N GLU A 32 -9.29 -19.16 19.68
CA GLU A 32 -10.00 -20.43 19.51
C GLU A 32 -11.37 -20.26 18.84
N LYS A 33 -12.08 -19.17 19.18
CA LYS A 33 -13.38 -18.87 18.60
C LYS A 33 -13.25 -18.42 17.15
N LEU A 34 -12.25 -17.60 16.84
CA LEU A 34 -11.97 -17.18 15.47
C LEU A 34 -11.62 -18.38 14.56
N LEU A 35 -10.84 -19.35 15.04
CA LEU A 35 -10.49 -20.57 14.28
C LEU A 35 -11.71 -21.37 13.81
N ARG A 36 -12.83 -21.29 14.54
CA ARG A 36 -14.09 -21.98 14.19
C ARG A 36 -14.98 -21.14 13.27
N GLY A 37 -14.68 -19.85 13.11
CA GLY A 37 -15.45 -18.91 12.30
C GLY A 37 -14.83 -18.64 10.94
N ARG A 38 -15.65 -18.54 9.89
CA ARG A 38 -15.22 -18.08 8.55
C ARG A 38 -15.54 -16.60 8.28
N GLY A 39 -15.68 -15.82 9.36
CA GLY A 39 -16.25 -14.48 9.34
C GLY A 39 -15.22 -13.36 9.49
N VAL A 40 -15.60 -12.33 10.25
CA VAL A 40 -14.78 -11.16 10.56
C VAL A 40 -14.39 -11.21 12.04
N GLY A 41 -13.10 -11.15 12.33
CA GLY A 41 -12.60 -10.97 13.69
C GLY A 41 -12.57 -9.49 14.07
N LEU A 42 -13.05 -9.15 15.26
CA LEU A 42 -12.93 -7.80 15.78
C LEU A 42 -12.48 -7.85 17.24
N PHE A 43 -11.33 -7.24 17.51
CA PHE A 43 -10.81 -7.01 18.85
C PHE A 43 -10.86 -5.52 19.15
N TYR A 44 -11.47 -5.17 20.28
CA TYR A 44 -11.56 -3.80 20.77
C TYR A 44 -11.01 -3.75 22.19
N TYR A 45 -10.07 -2.85 22.43
CA TYR A 45 -9.52 -2.57 23.75
C TYR A 45 -9.66 -1.08 24.08
N ALA A 46 -10.15 -0.79 25.27
CA ALA A 46 -10.14 0.54 25.88
C ALA A 46 -9.55 0.44 27.28
N GLY A 47 -8.54 1.25 27.58
CA GLY A 47 -7.79 1.16 28.83
C GLY A 47 -6.39 1.76 28.71
N HIS A 48 -5.46 1.32 29.56
CA HIS A 48 -4.09 1.83 29.57
C HIS A 48 -3.15 0.96 28.73
N GLY A 49 -2.38 1.57 27.84
CA GLY A 49 -1.38 0.86 27.03
C GLY A 49 -0.03 1.57 27.00
N VAL A 50 1.06 0.82 27.04
CA VAL A 50 2.43 1.36 27.02
C VAL A 50 3.26 0.71 25.93
N GLN A 51 4.40 1.32 25.61
CA GLN A 51 5.30 0.89 24.55
C GLN A 51 6.66 0.69 25.18
N LEU A 52 7.30 -0.42 24.83
CA LEU A 52 8.63 -0.78 25.28
C LEU A 52 9.32 -1.54 24.15
N ASP A 53 10.52 -1.11 23.76
CA ASP A 53 11.34 -1.73 22.72
C ASP A 53 10.59 -1.96 21.38
N GLY A 54 9.77 -0.98 20.98
CA GLY A 54 8.98 -1.04 19.74
C GLY A 54 7.69 -1.87 19.84
N LYS A 55 7.43 -2.53 20.97
CA LYS A 55 6.23 -3.36 21.18
C LYS A 55 5.18 -2.65 22.02
N ASN A 56 3.91 -2.95 21.76
CA ASN A 56 2.77 -2.44 22.50
C ASN A 56 2.32 -3.42 23.58
N TYR A 57 2.08 -2.91 24.78
CA TYR A 57 1.61 -3.69 25.91
C TYR A 57 0.31 -3.10 26.46
N LEU A 58 -0.70 -3.96 26.66
CA LEU A 58 -1.97 -3.63 27.28
C LEU A 58 -1.86 -3.88 28.80
N ILE A 59 -2.25 -2.90 29.61
CA ILE A 59 -2.09 -2.96 31.07
C ILE A 59 -3.37 -3.55 31.69
N PRO A 60 -3.27 -4.68 32.41
CA PRO A 60 -4.38 -5.23 33.20
C PRO A 60 -4.74 -4.34 34.38
N VAL A 61 -5.95 -4.47 34.90
CA VAL A 61 -6.26 -3.85 36.21
C VAL A 61 -5.40 -4.50 37.29
N GLU A 62 -5.10 -3.73 38.33
CA GLU A 62 -4.25 -4.14 39.46
C GLU A 62 -2.77 -4.39 39.12
N SER A 63 -2.35 -4.15 37.87
CA SER A 63 -0.94 -4.27 37.49
C SER A 63 -0.09 -3.19 38.19
N ASN A 64 0.70 -3.61 39.17
CA ASN A 64 1.62 -2.75 39.91
C ASN A 64 3.00 -2.78 39.23
N ILE A 65 3.15 -1.99 38.17
CA ILE A 65 4.39 -1.84 37.38
C ILE A 65 5.20 -0.70 37.98
N ARG A 66 6.36 -1.01 38.57
CA ARG A 66 7.23 0.00 39.21
C ARG A 66 8.42 0.40 38.35
N HIS A 67 8.90 -0.53 37.52
CA HIS A 67 10.07 -0.36 36.68
C HIS A 67 9.80 -0.83 35.25
N GLU A 68 10.49 -0.21 34.29
CA GLU A 68 10.19 -0.34 32.86
C GLU A 68 10.32 -1.80 32.38
N ASN A 69 11.32 -2.52 32.91
CA ASN A 69 11.54 -3.94 32.65
C ASN A 69 10.38 -4.83 33.13
N GLU A 70 9.55 -4.38 34.09
CA GLU A 70 8.41 -5.17 34.58
C GLU A 70 7.25 -5.23 33.59
N VAL A 71 7.18 -4.29 32.64
CA VAL A 71 6.12 -4.26 31.61
C VAL A 71 6.06 -5.58 30.84
N LYS A 72 7.22 -6.17 30.53
CA LYS A 72 7.31 -7.41 29.72
C LYS A 72 6.63 -8.62 30.36
N TYR A 73 6.48 -8.65 31.67
CA TYR A 73 5.91 -9.80 32.40
C TYR A 73 4.73 -9.46 33.32
N LYS A 74 4.37 -8.18 33.48
CA LYS A 74 3.17 -7.73 34.21
C LYS A 74 2.10 -7.10 33.32
N ALA A 75 2.38 -6.91 32.03
CA ALA A 75 1.41 -6.48 31.02
C ALA A 75 1.26 -7.55 29.93
N VAL A 76 0.33 -7.33 29.00
CA VAL A 76 0.03 -8.26 27.91
C VAL A 76 0.56 -7.70 26.60
N ASP A 77 1.42 -8.44 25.89
CA ASP A 77 1.93 -8.05 24.57
C ASP A 77 0.79 -8.07 23.55
N ALA A 78 0.51 -6.91 22.93
CA ALA A 78 -0.55 -6.77 21.94
C ALA A 78 -0.27 -7.58 20.66
N GLY A 79 0.98 -7.95 20.40
CA GLY A 79 1.37 -8.81 19.28
C GLY A 79 0.76 -10.21 19.35
N ILE A 80 0.42 -10.70 20.56
CA ILE A 80 -0.26 -11.99 20.72
C ILE A 80 -1.65 -11.95 20.08
N ILE A 81 -2.37 -10.82 20.18
CA ILE A 81 -3.69 -10.66 19.56
C ILE A 81 -3.58 -10.73 18.03
N LEU A 82 -2.54 -10.11 17.47
CA LEU A 82 -2.28 -10.14 16.02
C LEU A 82 -1.97 -11.58 15.57
N ALA A 83 -1.14 -12.31 16.33
CA ALA A 83 -0.81 -13.70 16.03
C ALA A 83 -2.05 -14.62 16.08
N GLU A 84 -2.92 -14.47 17.09
CA GLU A 84 -4.17 -15.24 17.17
C GLU A 84 -5.11 -14.93 15.99
N MET A 85 -5.21 -13.66 15.60
CA MET A 85 -6.01 -13.23 14.46
C MET A 85 -5.46 -13.75 13.13
N GLU A 86 -4.14 -13.70 12.93
CA GLU A 86 -3.47 -14.19 11.72
C GLU A 86 -3.64 -15.71 11.58
N ASN A 87 -3.49 -16.46 12.68
CA ASN A 87 -3.68 -17.90 12.70
C ASN A 87 -5.12 -18.33 12.37
N SER A 88 -6.11 -17.47 12.64
CA SER A 88 -7.52 -17.79 12.44
C SER A 88 -7.97 -17.89 10.98
N ARG A 89 -7.17 -17.35 10.03
CA ARG A 89 -7.49 -17.31 8.59
C ARG A 89 -8.88 -16.72 8.27
N THR A 90 -9.40 -15.85 9.13
CA THR A 90 -10.61 -15.06 8.85
C THR A 90 -10.38 -14.16 7.64
N ARG A 91 -11.46 -13.78 6.95
CA ARG A 91 -11.38 -12.93 5.75
C ARG A 91 -10.93 -11.49 6.08
N LEU A 92 -11.18 -11.06 7.31
CA LEU A 92 -10.91 -9.73 7.80
C LEU A 92 -10.73 -9.77 9.33
N ASN A 93 -9.69 -9.12 9.82
CA ASN A 93 -9.48 -8.86 11.24
C ASN A 93 -9.40 -7.35 11.49
N ILE A 94 -10.10 -6.89 12.52
CA ILE A 94 -10.18 -5.49 12.91
C ILE A 94 -9.68 -5.38 14.35
N VAL A 95 -8.56 -4.70 14.57
CA VAL A 95 -8.03 -4.39 15.90
C VAL A 95 -8.25 -2.91 16.17
N ILE A 96 -8.91 -2.57 17.26
CA ILE A 96 -9.18 -1.20 17.66
C ILE A 96 -8.63 -0.96 19.05
N LEU A 97 -7.67 -0.05 19.15
CA LEU A 97 -6.98 0.32 20.38
C LEU A 97 -7.36 1.75 20.77
N ASP A 98 -8.39 1.87 21.61
CA ASP A 98 -8.77 3.11 22.31
C ASP A 98 -8.03 3.20 23.65
N ALA A 99 -6.71 3.08 23.59
CA ALA A 99 -5.88 3.07 24.78
C ALA A 99 -5.47 4.50 25.16
N CYS A 100 -5.97 5.00 26.30
CA CYS A 100 -5.56 6.25 26.89
C CYS A 100 -4.25 6.08 27.66
N ARG A 101 -3.38 7.07 27.53
CA ARG A 101 -1.98 6.97 27.94
C ARG A 101 -1.58 7.87 29.08
N ASP A 102 -2.49 8.06 30.01
CA ASP A 102 -2.06 8.37 31.37
C ASP A 102 -1.21 7.20 31.81
N ASN A 103 0.11 7.37 31.76
CA ASN A 103 1.05 6.41 32.28
C ASN A 103 1.12 6.70 33.79
N PRO A 104 0.41 5.95 34.65
CA PRO A 104 0.45 6.20 36.09
C PRO A 104 1.87 6.02 36.67
N PHE A 105 2.80 5.49 35.87
CA PHE A 105 4.17 5.16 36.23
C PHE A 105 5.21 6.08 35.55
N ALA A 106 4.78 7.13 34.84
CA ALA A 106 5.66 8.03 34.07
C ALA A 106 6.74 8.73 34.90
N ARG A 107 6.55 8.86 36.22
CA ARG A 107 7.55 9.45 37.13
C ARG A 107 8.72 8.51 37.44
N SER A 108 8.54 7.19 37.24
CA SER A 108 9.50 6.14 37.61
C SER A 108 10.26 5.56 36.41
N PHE A 109 9.79 5.80 35.18
CA PHE A 109 10.47 5.39 33.96
C PHE A 109 11.43 6.47 33.49
N ARG A 110 12.60 6.07 32.97
CA ARG A 110 13.49 6.99 32.25
C ARG A 110 12.76 7.43 30.97
N SER A 111 13.12 8.59 30.45
CA SER A 111 12.53 9.26 29.27
C SER A 111 12.60 8.46 27.95
N SER A 112 12.98 7.19 27.98
CA SER A 112 13.11 6.25 26.86
C SER A 112 11.81 5.50 26.50
N ALA A 113 10.87 5.36 27.44
CA ALA A 113 9.54 4.84 27.10
C ALA A 113 8.82 5.92 26.27
N GLY A 114 8.57 5.65 24.98
CA GLY A 114 7.97 6.64 24.07
C GLY A 114 6.65 7.20 24.61
N GLN A 115 6.20 8.36 24.13
CA GLN A 115 4.80 8.78 24.28
C GLN A 115 3.93 7.99 23.28
N GLY A 116 2.66 7.65 23.56
CA GLY A 116 1.81 6.89 22.62
C GLY A 116 2.23 5.45 22.27
N LEU A 117 1.26 4.61 21.87
CA LEU A 117 1.55 3.25 21.35
C LEU A 117 2.53 3.32 20.15
N ALA A 118 3.40 2.33 20.03
CA ALA A 118 4.18 2.11 18.82
C ALA A 118 3.26 1.82 17.64
N TYR A 119 3.70 2.23 16.46
CA TYR A 119 3.14 1.75 15.22
C TYR A 119 3.36 0.23 15.11
N MET A 120 2.33 -0.51 14.69
CA MET A 120 2.42 -1.95 14.38
C MET A 120 2.09 -2.14 12.90
N ASP A 121 2.93 -2.90 12.21
CA ASP A 121 2.63 -3.35 10.85
C ASP A 121 1.42 -4.29 10.90
N ALA A 122 0.42 -4.02 10.06
CA ALA A 122 -0.76 -4.88 9.95
C ALA A 122 -0.49 -5.98 8.90
N PRO A 123 -0.51 -7.28 9.28
CA PRO A 123 -0.48 -8.37 8.32
C PRO A 123 -1.65 -8.31 7.32
N THR A 124 -1.54 -9.02 6.21
CA THR A 124 -2.59 -9.08 5.18
C THR A 124 -3.95 -9.44 5.77
N GLY A 125 -4.99 -8.68 5.43
CA GLY A 125 -6.34 -8.90 5.94
C GLY A 125 -6.58 -8.36 7.36
N ILE A 126 -5.62 -7.64 7.95
CA ILE A 126 -5.77 -6.96 9.24
C ILE A 126 -5.81 -5.44 9.06
N ILE A 127 -6.68 -4.78 9.81
CA ILE A 127 -6.62 -3.33 10.08
C ILE A 127 -6.44 -3.09 11.57
N ILE A 128 -5.49 -2.23 11.92
CA ILE A 128 -5.21 -1.81 13.28
C ILE A 128 -5.51 -0.31 13.39
N ALA A 129 -6.51 0.06 14.19
CA ALA A 129 -6.93 1.43 14.39
C ALA A 129 -6.59 1.91 15.81
N TYR A 130 -5.96 3.07 15.90
CA TYR A 130 -5.53 3.73 17.11
C TYR A 130 -6.34 5.00 17.34
N ALA A 131 -6.72 5.26 18.59
CA ALA A 131 -7.44 6.48 18.93
C ALA A 131 -6.67 7.79 18.68
N THR A 132 -5.34 7.71 18.54
CA THR A 132 -4.46 8.85 18.31
C THR A 132 -3.21 8.39 17.54
N ALA A 133 -2.42 9.32 17.01
CA ALA A 133 -1.21 9.03 16.26
C ALA A 133 -0.18 8.30 17.15
N PRO A 134 0.64 7.39 16.58
CA PRO A 134 1.80 6.85 17.29
C PRO A 134 2.62 8.00 17.88
N GLY A 135 3.12 7.86 19.10
CA GLY A 135 3.80 8.98 19.74
C GLY A 135 2.90 9.92 20.57
N LYS A 136 1.56 9.84 20.46
CA LYS A 136 0.63 10.84 21.04
C LYS A 136 -0.39 10.22 22.02
N THR A 137 -1.11 11.07 22.74
CA THR A 137 -2.14 10.68 23.73
C THR A 137 -3.55 10.90 23.17
N ALA A 138 -4.48 10.04 23.59
CA ALA A 138 -5.91 10.18 23.32
C ALA A 138 -6.60 10.90 24.48
N SER A 139 -7.69 11.61 24.19
CA SER A 139 -8.47 12.36 25.18
C SER A 139 -9.75 11.61 25.54
N ASP A 140 -9.98 11.46 26.85
CA ASP A 140 -11.20 10.86 27.41
C ASP A 140 -12.46 11.70 27.12
N GLY A 141 -12.30 13.00 26.82
CA GLY A 141 -13.42 13.90 26.58
C GLY A 141 -14.37 14.04 27.79
N PRO A 142 -15.48 14.79 27.63
CA PRO A 142 -16.40 15.09 28.72
C PRO A 142 -17.55 14.08 28.90
N GLY A 143 -17.60 13.01 28.09
CA GLY A 143 -18.74 12.08 28.02
C GLY A 143 -18.46 10.71 28.66
N LYS A 144 -19.44 9.80 28.57
CA LYS A 144 -19.30 8.40 29.02
C LYS A 144 -18.22 7.61 28.24
N ASN A 145 -17.92 8.02 27.00
CA ASN A 145 -16.88 7.42 26.17
C ASN A 145 -15.85 8.49 25.77
N GLY A 146 -14.62 8.05 25.51
CA GLY A 146 -13.58 8.82 24.82
C GLY A 146 -14.09 9.47 23.54
N ILE A 147 -13.52 10.62 23.15
CA ILE A 147 -13.93 11.34 21.93
C ILE A 147 -13.84 10.42 20.70
N TYR A 148 -12.78 9.61 20.62
CA TYR A 148 -12.59 8.61 19.57
C TYR A 148 -13.72 7.58 19.56
N THR A 149 -13.97 6.92 20.68
CA THR A 149 -15.01 5.89 20.78
C THR A 149 -16.41 6.42 20.54
N SER A 150 -16.72 7.65 20.97
CA SER A 150 -17.97 8.33 20.62
C SER A 150 -18.14 8.49 19.11
N GLU A 151 -17.10 8.93 18.40
CA GLU A 151 -17.16 9.08 16.95
C GLU A 151 -17.20 7.72 16.23
N LEU A 152 -16.43 6.74 16.70
CA LEU A 152 -16.42 5.39 16.16
C LEU A 152 -17.81 4.73 16.25
N ILE A 153 -18.45 4.83 17.42
CA ILE A 153 -19.83 4.36 17.64
C ILE A 153 -20.80 5.01 16.66
N ARG A 154 -20.65 6.30 16.38
CA ARG A 154 -21.49 7.03 15.43
C ARG A 154 -21.29 6.53 14.02
N GLN A 155 -20.03 6.41 13.57
CA GLN A 155 -19.71 6.04 12.20
C GLN A 155 -19.99 4.56 11.89
N ILE A 156 -19.70 3.63 12.82
CA ILE A 156 -19.98 2.18 12.67
C ILE A 156 -21.44 1.90 12.31
N GLN A 157 -22.36 2.73 12.77
CA GLN A 157 -23.79 2.54 12.54
C GLN A 157 -24.28 3.14 11.21
N THR A 158 -23.41 3.82 10.46
CA THR A 158 -23.75 4.42 9.17
C THR A 158 -23.90 3.33 8.12
N PRO A 159 -25.09 3.18 7.51
CA PRO A 159 -25.27 2.24 6.41
C PRO A 159 -24.31 2.54 5.26
N GLU A 160 -23.86 1.48 4.58
CA GLU A 160 -23.06 1.58 3.34
C GLU A 160 -21.73 2.34 3.49
N LEU A 161 -21.29 2.59 4.73
CA LEU A 161 -20.01 3.21 5.00
C LEU A 161 -18.92 2.15 5.03
N ARG A 162 -18.03 2.17 4.03
CA ARG A 162 -16.87 1.27 3.98
C ARG A 162 -15.99 1.48 5.20
N LEU A 163 -15.39 0.40 5.69
CA LEU A 163 -14.57 0.40 6.91
C LEU A 163 -13.46 1.47 6.89
N VAL A 164 -12.73 1.60 5.79
CA VAL A 164 -11.66 2.59 5.64
C VAL A 164 -12.23 4.02 5.65
N ASP A 165 -13.33 4.26 4.96
CA ASP A 165 -14.02 5.56 4.97
C ASP A 165 -14.59 5.90 6.34
N MET A 166 -15.10 4.90 7.05
CA MET A 166 -15.60 5.02 8.41
C MET A 166 -14.49 5.53 9.32
N PHE A 167 -13.32 4.91 9.28
CA PHE A 167 -12.13 5.36 10.03
C PHE A 167 -11.67 6.76 9.59
N ASN A 168 -11.65 7.07 8.29
CA ASN A 168 -11.36 8.42 7.79
C ASN A 168 -12.35 9.47 8.33
N ARG A 169 -13.65 9.15 8.42
CA ARG A 169 -14.66 10.04 9.03
C ARG A 169 -14.47 10.18 10.53
N VAL A 170 -14.13 9.10 11.24
CA VAL A 170 -13.76 9.15 12.67
C VAL A 170 -12.56 10.08 12.85
N ARG A 171 -11.48 9.91 12.08
CA ARG A 171 -10.28 10.76 12.13
C ARG A 171 -10.62 12.24 11.93
N LYS A 172 -11.38 12.57 10.89
CA LYS A 172 -11.82 13.94 10.60
C LYS A 172 -12.63 14.53 11.76
N ALA A 173 -13.58 13.77 12.31
CA ALA A 173 -14.45 14.23 13.39
C ALA A 173 -13.69 14.43 14.71
N VAL A 174 -12.82 13.49 15.08
CA VAL A 174 -11.98 13.59 16.30
C VAL A 174 -11.01 14.76 16.20
N ARG A 175 -10.31 14.91 15.06
CA ARG A 175 -9.41 16.05 14.83
C ARG A 175 -10.15 17.38 14.97
N THR A 176 -11.34 17.48 14.40
CA THR A 176 -12.18 18.69 14.49
C THR A 176 -12.59 18.98 15.93
N ARG A 177 -13.16 17.99 16.65
CA ARG A 177 -13.64 18.15 18.03
C ARG A 177 -12.54 18.42 19.05
N THR A 178 -11.30 18.04 18.74
CA THR A 178 -10.14 18.25 19.61
C THR A 178 -9.29 19.46 19.21
N ASN A 179 -9.70 20.22 18.18
CA ASN A 179 -8.92 21.32 17.60
C ASN A 179 -7.51 20.88 17.17
N GLY A 180 -7.40 19.70 16.56
CA GLY A 180 -6.13 19.13 16.08
C GLY A 180 -5.28 18.42 17.13
N ARG A 181 -5.68 18.43 18.40
CA ARG A 181 -4.89 17.82 19.49
C ARG A 181 -4.83 16.29 19.44
N GLN A 182 -5.85 15.65 18.89
CA GLN A 182 -5.92 14.19 18.73
C GLN A 182 -6.20 13.87 17.26
N ILE A 183 -5.37 13.00 16.69
CA ILE A 183 -5.50 12.55 15.29
C ILE A 183 -5.49 11.02 15.31
N PRO A 184 -6.64 10.35 15.19
CA PRO A 184 -6.69 8.89 15.04
C PRO A 184 -5.83 8.39 13.88
N TRP A 185 -5.31 7.18 14.02
CA TRP A 185 -4.37 6.60 13.07
C TRP A 185 -4.71 5.15 12.78
N GLU A 186 -4.38 4.67 11.59
CA GLU A 186 -4.74 3.35 11.12
C GLU A 186 -3.56 2.75 10.35
N SER A 187 -3.32 1.45 10.56
CA SER A 187 -2.41 0.60 9.78
C SER A 187 -3.27 -0.46 9.11
N THR A 188 -3.22 -0.59 7.79
CA THR A 188 -4.16 -1.42 7.04
C THR A 188 -3.48 -2.15 5.89
N SER A 189 -3.77 -3.45 5.79
CA SER A 189 -3.42 -4.30 4.65
C SER A 189 -4.67 -5.01 4.11
N LEU A 190 -5.81 -4.31 4.13
CA LEU A 190 -7.09 -4.83 3.65
C LEU A 190 -7.17 -4.84 2.12
N GLU A 191 -7.45 -6.01 1.55
CA GLU A 191 -7.59 -6.20 0.09
C GLU A 191 -9.06 -6.05 -0.41
N GLY A 192 -10.03 -5.93 0.49
CA GLY A 192 -11.46 -5.87 0.15
C GLY A 192 -12.30 -4.92 1.00
N ALA A 193 -13.53 -4.65 0.55
CA ALA A 193 -14.46 -3.78 1.27
C ALA A 193 -15.23 -4.54 2.37
N PHE A 194 -15.41 -3.87 3.51
CA PHE A 194 -16.29 -4.31 4.59
C PHE A 194 -17.19 -3.18 5.02
N TYR A 195 -18.44 -3.53 5.33
CA TYR A 195 -19.48 -2.62 5.78
C TYR A 195 -20.09 -3.21 7.04
N PHE A 196 -20.21 -2.42 8.10
CA PHE A 196 -20.90 -2.87 9.30
C PHE A 196 -22.42 -3.02 9.08
N LYS A 197 -23.01 -2.21 8.18
CA LYS A 197 -24.42 -2.31 7.80
C LYS A 197 -24.58 -2.27 6.28
N LEU A 198 -25.20 -3.32 5.74
CA LEU A 198 -25.70 -3.39 4.36
C LEU A 198 -27.12 -2.79 4.29
N PRO A 199 -27.58 -2.30 3.13
CA PRO A 199 -28.92 -1.71 3.00
C PRO A 199 -30.04 -2.75 3.25
N GLN A 200 -31.13 -2.31 3.89
CA GLN A 200 -32.38 -3.05 3.87
C GLN A 200 -32.98 -2.96 2.45
N LYS A 201 -33.12 -4.08 1.76
CA LYS A 201 -34.01 -4.14 0.59
C LYS A 201 -35.44 -3.92 1.10
N ASP A 202 -36.12 -2.91 0.58
CA ASP A 202 -37.54 -2.67 0.85
C ASP A 202 -38.36 -3.91 0.44
N ILE A 203 -38.97 -4.55 1.42
CA ILE A 203 -40.02 -5.55 1.22
C ILE A 203 -41.30 -4.75 0.99
N ALA A 204 -41.67 -4.56 -0.28
CA ALA A 204 -42.99 -4.04 -0.66
C ALA A 204 -43.63 -4.94 -1.72
N SER A 205 -44.55 -5.78 -1.24
CA SER A 205 -45.76 -6.30 -1.90
C SER A 205 -45.69 -6.77 -3.36
N SER A 206 -45.79 -8.08 -3.56
CA SER A 206 -46.48 -8.64 -4.74
C SER A 206 -47.56 -9.61 -4.27
N ASP A 207 -48.76 -9.06 -4.09
CA ASP A 207 -49.99 -9.80 -3.91
C ASP A 207 -50.58 -10.14 -5.30
N GLY A 208 -51.12 -11.35 -5.43
CA GLY A 208 -52.27 -11.66 -6.29
C GLY A 208 -52.21 -11.50 -7.83
N SER A 209 -52.13 -12.66 -8.48
CA SER A 209 -53.08 -13.13 -9.52
C SER A 209 -52.62 -13.22 -10.99
N ALA A 210 -52.95 -14.38 -11.54
CA ALA A 210 -52.72 -14.85 -12.89
C ALA A 210 -53.81 -14.38 -13.87
N HIS A 211 -53.49 -14.26 -15.16
CA HIS A 211 -54.07 -15.11 -16.21
C HIS A 211 -53.62 -14.72 -17.64
N ARG A 212 -53.23 -15.76 -18.42
CA ARG A 212 -53.58 -16.05 -19.84
C ARG A 212 -53.19 -14.97 -20.88
N ASN A 213 -52.57 -15.26 -22.03
CA ASN A 213 -52.61 -16.42 -22.91
C ASN A 213 -51.58 -16.21 -24.04
N ALA A 214 -51.05 -17.29 -24.61
CA ALA A 214 -50.08 -17.29 -25.70
C ALA A 214 -50.73 -17.16 -27.09
N VAL A 215 -50.02 -16.53 -28.04
CA VAL A 215 -50.00 -16.89 -29.48
C VAL A 215 -48.63 -16.51 -30.07
N ILE A 216 -47.92 -17.48 -30.64
CA ILE A 216 -46.81 -17.32 -31.58
C ILE A 216 -47.32 -17.82 -32.94
N PRO A 217 -46.99 -17.15 -34.07
CA PRO A 217 -46.23 -17.89 -35.08
C PRO A 217 -45.00 -17.14 -35.62
N GLN A 218 -44.05 -17.96 -36.03
CA GLN A 218 -42.67 -17.70 -36.45
C GLN A 218 -42.55 -17.03 -37.83
N SER A 219 -41.52 -16.21 -38.03
CA SER A 219 -40.52 -16.47 -39.09
C SER A 219 -39.24 -15.66 -38.86
N GLN A 220 -38.13 -16.25 -39.29
CA GLN A 220 -36.75 -15.97 -38.95
C GLN A 220 -36.17 -14.76 -39.71
N ASN A 221 -35.48 -13.87 -39.01
CA ASN A 221 -34.07 -13.54 -39.25
C ASN A 221 -33.59 -12.53 -38.19
N ALA A 222 -32.55 -12.92 -37.47
CA ALA A 222 -32.00 -12.24 -36.32
C ALA A 222 -31.47 -10.83 -36.66
N ARG A 223 -31.95 -9.85 -35.90
CA ARG A 223 -31.50 -8.46 -35.89
C ARG A 223 -31.28 -8.03 -34.43
N HIS A 224 -30.25 -7.20 -34.25
CA HIS A 224 -30.09 -6.17 -33.21
C HIS A 224 -29.64 -6.68 -31.83
N GLY A 225 -28.57 -6.13 -31.24
CA GLY A 225 -28.42 -4.71 -30.90
C GLY A 225 -28.89 -4.56 -29.45
N LEU A 226 -27.99 -4.84 -28.49
CA LEU A 226 -28.26 -4.66 -27.06
C LEU A 226 -27.75 -3.28 -26.63
N SER A 227 -28.69 -2.36 -26.44
CA SER A 227 -28.60 -1.25 -25.50
C SER A 227 -28.87 -1.78 -24.09
N ALA A 228 -27.95 -1.55 -23.15
CA ALA A 228 -28.10 -1.91 -21.74
C ALA A 228 -28.62 -0.71 -20.93
N GLU A 229 -29.70 -0.92 -20.17
CA GLU A 229 -30.21 0.01 -19.16
C GLU A 229 -29.50 -0.22 -17.82
N ILE A 230 -29.05 0.85 -17.17
CA ILE A 230 -28.36 0.85 -15.86
C ILE A 230 -29.27 1.50 -14.81
N SER A 231 -29.45 0.84 -13.67
CA SER A 231 -30.24 1.33 -12.51
C SER A 231 -29.46 2.34 -11.64
N PRO A 232 -30.12 3.31 -10.98
CA PRO A 232 -29.45 4.36 -10.19
C PRO A 232 -29.22 3.94 -8.72
N GLY A 233 -28.01 4.13 -8.19
CA GLY A 233 -27.75 4.04 -6.73
C GLY A 233 -26.45 3.37 -6.27
N GLN A 234 -25.54 2.98 -7.16
CA GLN A 234 -24.21 2.46 -6.80
C GLN A 234 -23.13 3.51 -7.09
N THR A 235 -22.51 4.11 -6.08
CA THR A 235 -21.17 4.70 -6.26
C THR A 235 -20.13 3.63 -5.96
N MET A 236 -19.73 2.89 -7.00
CA MET A 236 -18.51 2.09 -7.01
C MET A 236 -17.34 3.07 -6.84
N GLU A 237 -16.52 2.93 -5.79
CA GLU A 237 -15.16 3.42 -5.92
C GLU A 237 -14.45 2.48 -6.88
N MET A 238 -14.28 2.95 -8.11
CA MET A 238 -13.56 2.24 -9.14
C MET A 238 -12.12 2.03 -8.64
N LYS A 239 -11.65 0.77 -8.63
CA LYS A 239 -10.20 0.52 -8.70
C LYS A 239 -9.70 1.34 -9.88
N PRO A 240 -8.58 2.08 -9.76
CA PRO A 240 -8.09 2.85 -10.89
C PRO A 240 -7.92 1.93 -12.10
N GLU A 241 -8.26 2.42 -13.28
CA GLU A 241 -8.14 1.61 -14.49
C GLU A 241 -6.68 1.53 -14.91
N ALA A 242 -6.30 0.43 -15.56
CA ALA A 242 -4.95 0.31 -16.13
C ALA A 242 -4.69 1.51 -17.05
N GLY A 243 -3.58 2.23 -16.85
CA GLY A 243 -3.28 3.41 -17.65
C GLY A 243 -3.90 4.71 -17.11
N GLU A 244 -4.70 4.68 -16.04
CA GLU A 244 -5.20 5.90 -15.39
C GLU A 244 -4.02 6.76 -14.91
N VAL A 245 -4.13 8.09 -15.06
CA VAL A 245 -3.06 9.02 -14.69
C VAL A 245 -3.44 9.86 -13.49
N TRP A 246 -2.62 9.79 -12.45
CA TRP A 246 -2.66 10.67 -11.29
C TRP A 246 -1.48 11.65 -11.33
N LYS A 247 -1.68 12.90 -10.89
CA LYS A 247 -0.61 13.89 -10.79
C LYS A 247 -0.32 14.24 -9.33
N ASP A 248 0.95 14.18 -8.96
CA ASP A 248 1.42 14.62 -7.65
C ASP A 248 1.16 16.14 -7.48
N PRO A 249 0.45 16.56 -6.42
CA PRO A 249 0.11 17.98 -6.24
C PRO A 249 1.32 18.85 -5.90
N VAL A 250 2.42 18.27 -5.43
CA VAL A 250 3.63 19.04 -5.06
C VAL A 250 4.48 19.34 -6.28
N THR A 251 4.84 18.30 -7.05
CA THR A 251 5.81 18.40 -8.16
C THR A 251 5.17 18.37 -9.55
N GLY A 252 3.88 18.04 -9.64
CA GLY A 252 3.21 17.83 -10.92
C GLY A 252 3.60 16.54 -11.64
N MET A 253 4.43 15.68 -11.02
CA MET A 253 4.80 14.38 -11.57
C MET A 253 3.56 13.55 -11.91
N ALA A 254 3.51 13.02 -13.13
CA ALA A 254 2.45 12.13 -13.57
C ALA A 254 2.81 10.68 -13.21
N PHE A 255 1.88 9.96 -12.60
CA PHE A 255 1.97 8.54 -12.31
C PHE A 255 0.83 7.81 -12.99
N VAL A 256 1.13 6.64 -13.53
CA VAL A 256 0.18 5.75 -14.20
C VAL A 256 -0.16 4.58 -13.30
N TRP A 257 -1.44 4.22 -13.20
CA TRP A 257 -1.85 3.05 -12.48
C TRP A 257 -1.48 1.77 -13.22
N VAL A 258 -0.71 0.93 -12.55
CA VAL A 258 -0.34 -0.42 -12.97
C VAL A 258 -1.09 -1.40 -12.05
N PRO A 259 -2.06 -2.17 -12.59
CA PRO A 259 -2.83 -3.13 -11.81
C PRO A 259 -1.97 -4.23 -11.18
N GLU A 260 -2.53 -4.87 -10.15
CA GLU A 260 -1.95 -6.09 -9.59
C GLU A 260 -1.91 -7.23 -10.62
N GLY A 261 -0.91 -8.09 -10.53
CA GLY A 261 -0.80 -9.24 -11.42
C GLY A 261 0.39 -10.12 -11.09
N CYS A 262 0.44 -11.27 -11.78
CA CYS A 262 1.55 -12.21 -11.70
C CYS A 262 2.15 -12.40 -13.09
N TYR A 263 3.46 -12.61 -13.15
CA TYR A 263 4.19 -12.79 -14.39
C TYR A 263 5.45 -13.64 -14.21
N GLN A 264 6.04 -14.05 -15.33
CA GLN A 264 7.31 -14.75 -15.36
C GLN A 264 8.45 -13.74 -15.48
N MET A 265 9.12 -13.45 -14.37
CA MET A 265 10.26 -12.54 -14.29
C MET A 265 11.54 -13.23 -14.78
N GLY A 266 12.41 -12.48 -15.45
CA GLY A 266 13.67 -12.96 -16.00
C GLY A 266 13.62 -13.29 -17.49
N CYS A 267 14.73 -13.82 -18.01
CA CYS A 267 14.91 -14.03 -19.44
C CYS A 267 14.42 -15.40 -19.93
N GLY A 268 13.46 -15.38 -20.85
CA GLY A 268 12.99 -16.55 -21.58
C GLY A 268 13.07 -16.35 -23.09
N SER A 269 12.45 -17.27 -23.85
CA SER A 269 12.53 -17.28 -25.32
C SER A 269 12.03 -16.01 -26.02
N TRP A 270 11.28 -15.15 -25.33
CA TRP A 270 10.79 -13.87 -25.83
C TRP A 270 11.84 -12.75 -25.82
N ALA A 271 12.89 -12.87 -25.01
CA ALA A 271 13.88 -11.81 -24.82
C ALA A 271 15.17 -12.02 -25.63
N GLY A 272 15.26 -13.11 -26.41
CA GLY A 272 16.45 -13.44 -27.19
C GLY A 272 17.51 -14.15 -26.36
N GLN A 273 18.77 -13.71 -26.46
CA GLN A 273 19.87 -14.31 -25.71
C GLN A 273 19.80 -13.88 -24.24
N CYS A 274 19.87 -14.85 -23.34
CA CYS A 274 19.79 -14.62 -21.90
C CYS A 274 21.18 -14.55 -21.28
N ASP A 275 21.41 -13.52 -20.48
CA ASP A 275 22.57 -13.45 -19.60
C ASP A 275 22.31 -14.25 -18.32
N LYS A 276 23.39 -14.74 -17.71
CA LYS A 276 23.29 -15.68 -16.58
C LYS A 276 22.56 -15.08 -15.36
N ASP A 277 22.65 -13.78 -15.17
CA ASP A 277 22.01 -13.07 -14.06
C ASP A 277 20.55 -12.69 -14.35
N GLU A 278 20.07 -12.87 -15.58
CA GLU A 278 18.67 -12.77 -15.98
C GLU A 278 17.91 -14.09 -15.76
N GLU A 279 18.62 -15.14 -15.34
CA GLU A 279 18.11 -16.48 -15.05
C GLU A 279 18.10 -16.80 -13.53
N PRO A 280 17.24 -17.73 -13.07
CA PRO A 280 16.21 -18.41 -13.85
C PRO A 280 14.94 -17.57 -14.02
N VAL A 281 14.15 -17.93 -15.02
CA VAL A 281 12.75 -17.48 -15.10
C VAL A 281 11.98 -18.00 -13.89
N HIS A 282 11.25 -17.11 -13.19
CA HIS A 282 10.50 -17.46 -11.99
C HIS A 282 9.19 -16.67 -11.88
N ASN A 283 8.24 -17.17 -11.08
CA ASN A 283 6.91 -16.59 -10.98
C ASN A 283 6.83 -15.52 -9.89
N VAL A 284 6.51 -14.30 -10.28
CA VAL A 284 6.39 -13.16 -9.36
C VAL A 284 5.00 -12.56 -9.43
N CYS A 285 4.40 -12.29 -8.27
CA CYS A 285 3.17 -11.51 -8.16
C CYS A 285 3.43 -10.15 -7.51
N VAL A 286 2.91 -9.07 -8.08
CA VAL A 286 3.00 -7.72 -7.54
C VAL A 286 1.60 -7.14 -7.26
N ASN A 287 1.49 -6.33 -6.23
CA ASN A 287 0.30 -5.54 -5.94
C ASN A 287 0.15 -4.40 -6.96
N GLY A 288 -1.05 -3.81 -7.05
CA GLY A 288 -1.25 -2.63 -7.88
C GLY A 288 -0.55 -1.40 -7.29
N PHE A 289 0.04 -0.57 -8.16
CA PHE A 289 0.79 0.62 -7.76
C PHE A 289 0.68 1.73 -8.80
N TRP A 290 1.00 2.95 -8.39
CA TRP A 290 1.14 4.10 -9.29
C TRP A 290 2.61 4.25 -9.66
N MET A 291 2.97 4.15 -10.95
CA MET A 291 4.34 4.31 -11.43
C MET A 291 4.54 5.61 -12.19
N GLY A 292 5.65 6.30 -11.94
CA GLY A 292 6.04 7.50 -12.66
C GLY A 292 5.99 7.24 -14.16
N LYS A 293 5.17 8.05 -14.84
CA LYS A 293 4.93 7.95 -16.29
C LYS A 293 6.24 8.07 -17.08
N TYR A 294 7.17 8.85 -16.52
CA TYR A 294 8.48 9.22 -17.02
C TYR A 294 9.51 9.03 -15.89
N GLU A 295 10.79 9.05 -16.25
CA GLU A 295 11.87 9.31 -15.31
C GLU A 295 11.67 10.66 -14.62
N VAL A 296 12.21 10.82 -13.40
CA VAL A 296 12.20 12.11 -12.71
C VAL A 296 13.02 13.11 -13.51
N THR A 297 12.43 14.26 -13.76
CA THR A 297 13.03 15.29 -14.61
C THR A 297 13.95 16.24 -13.85
N GLN A 298 14.79 16.97 -14.58
CA GLN A 298 15.68 17.99 -14.01
C GLN A 298 14.91 19.07 -13.25
N ALA A 299 13.76 19.54 -13.75
CA ALA A 299 12.96 20.54 -13.02
C ALA A 299 12.34 19.98 -11.74
N GLN A 300 11.84 18.74 -11.77
CA GLN A 300 11.29 18.08 -10.57
C GLN A 300 12.39 17.87 -9.52
N TRP A 301 13.59 17.48 -9.97
CA TRP A 301 14.76 17.40 -9.11
C TRP A 301 15.11 18.75 -8.49
N GLU A 302 15.31 19.78 -9.31
CA GLU A 302 15.64 21.14 -8.87
C GLU A 302 14.61 21.70 -7.89
N GLN A 303 13.32 21.43 -8.12
CA GLN A 303 12.24 21.85 -7.24
C GLN A 303 12.44 21.30 -5.82
N MET A 304 12.87 20.05 -5.67
CA MET A 304 13.00 19.40 -4.36
C MET A 304 14.40 19.57 -3.75
N MET A 305 15.43 19.51 -4.58
CA MET A 305 16.83 19.42 -4.14
C MET A 305 17.56 20.76 -4.20
N LYS A 306 17.02 21.75 -4.91
CA LYS A 306 17.57 23.11 -5.05
C LYS A 306 18.94 23.17 -5.73
N ASN A 307 19.28 22.14 -6.50
CA ASN A 307 20.45 22.05 -7.37
C ASN A 307 20.11 21.20 -8.60
N ASN A 308 21.02 21.15 -9.58
CA ASN A 308 20.91 20.26 -10.73
C ASN A 308 22.26 19.57 -10.98
N PRO A 309 22.38 18.27 -10.68
CA PRO A 309 23.64 17.52 -10.84
C PRO A 309 23.89 17.10 -12.29
N SER A 310 22.89 17.16 -13.16
CA SER A 310 22.93 16.61 -14.52
C SER A 310 24.05 17.21 -15.36
N SER A 311 24.78 16.35 -16.06
CA SER A 311 25.77 16.67 -17.07
C SER A 311 25.11 17.28 -18.31
N PHE A 312 24.01 16.68 -18.77
CA PHE A 312 23.21 17.10 -19.90
C PHE A 312 22.15 18.12 -19.50
N LYS A 313 22.54 19.38 -19.32
CA LYS A 313 21.65 20.50 -18.93
C LYS A 313 20.75 20.97 -20.06
N LYS A 314 19.81 20.13 -20.48
CA LYS A 314 18.99 20.33 -21.68
C LYS A 314 17.62 20.94 -21.41
N GLY A 315 17.23 21.05 -20.14
CA GLY A 315 16.03 21.78 -19.70
C GLY A 315 15.05 20.94 -18.89
N ASP A 316 13.97 21.59 -18.48
CA ASP A 316 13.07 21.15 -17.41
C ASP A 316 12.52 19.72 -17.54
N ASN A 317 12.28 19.26 -18.78
CA ASN A 317 11.61 17.99 -19.06
C ASN A 317 12.58 16.82 -19.37
N TYR A 318 13.89 17.05 -19.33
CA TYR A 318 14.89 15.99 -19.50
C TYR A 318 15.05 15.20 -18.21
N PRO A 319 15.41 13.90 -18.27
CA PRO A 319 15.68 13.11 -17.08
C PRO A 319 16.82 13.74 -16.27
N VAL A 320 16.70 13.68 -14.95
CA VAL A 320 17.84 13.97 -14.07
C VAL A 320 18.81 12.77 -14.10
N GLU A 321 20.06 13.05 -14.42
CA GLU A 321 21.19 12.11 -14.31
C GLU A 321 22.30 12.66 -13.40
N GLN A 322 23.40 11.91 -13.20
CA GLN A 322 24.43 12.14 -12.17
C GLN A 322 23.88 12.04 -10.74
N VAL A 323 22.88 11.19 -10.53
CA VAL A 323 22.26 10.95 -9.22
C VAL A 323 22.56 9.53 -8.74
N SER A 324 23.04 9.42 -7.50
CA SER A 324 23.26 8.13 -6.86
C SER A 324 21.97 7.62 -6.20
N TRP A 325 21.91 6.33 -5.92
CA TRP A 325 20.81 5.75 -5.15
C TRP A 325 20.59 6.50 -3.83
N ASN A 326 21.68 6.88 -3.14
CA ASN A 326 21.61 7.66 -1.91
C ASN A 326 20.97 9.05 -2.11
N ASP A 327 21.32 9.78 -3.17
CA ASP A 327 20.69 11.08 -3.44
C ASP A 327 19.20 10.92 -3.78
N VAL A 328 18.85 9.83 -4.47
CA VAL A 328 17.45 9.51 -4.77
C VAL A 328 16.67 9.26 -3.48
N LYS A 329 17.27 8.61 -2.46
CA LYS A 329 16.63 8.49 -1.14
C LYS A 329 16.41 9.84 -0.47
N ASP A 330 17.36 10.76 -0.58
CA ASP A 330 17.20 12.12 -0.05
C ASP A 330 16.08 12.89 -0.78
N PHE A 331 16.01 12.77 -2.11
CA PHE A 331 14.92 13.31 -2.93
C PHE A 331 13.57 12.77 -2.46
N ILE A 332 13.45 11.44 -2.32
CA ILE A 332 12.22 10.77 -1.88
C ILE A 332 11.82 11.23 -0.47
N GLN A 333 12.79 11.35 0.45
CA GLN A 333 12.51 11.82 1.81
C GLN A 333 11.94 13.24 1.81
N LYS A 334 12.53 14.16 1.03
CA LYS A 334 12.01 15.52 0.88
C LYS A 334 10.61 15.52 0.26
N LEU A 335 10.39 14.75 -0.81
CA LEU A 335 9.10 14.67 -1.48
C LEU A 335 7.98 14.15 -0.55
N ASN A 336 8.27 13.10 0.21
CA ASN A 336 7.34 12.56 1.19
C ASN A 336 7.05 13.56 2.32
N THR A 337 8.06 14.36 2.71
CA THR A 337 7.91 15.42 3.73
C THR A 337 7.03 16.56 3.23
N GLU A 338 7.24 17.05 2.01
CA GLU A 338 6.42 18.10 1.38
C GLU A 338 4.98 17.64 1.17
N ASN A 339 4.78 16.36 0.84
CA ASN A 339 3.45 15.76 0.78
C ASN A 339 2.82 15.49 2.16
N SER A 340 3.45 15.92 3.27
CA SER A 340 2.97 15.69 4.64
C SER A 340 2.67 14.22 4.96
N GLY A 341 3.33 13.29 4.27
CA GLY A 341 3.06 11.85 4.35
C GLY A 341 1.70 11.41 3.81
N GLN A 342 0.95 12.28 3.11
CA GLN A 342 -0.34 11.93 2.49
C GLN A 342 -0.16 10.87 1.40
N TYR A 343 0.92 10.95 0.66
CA TYR A 343 1.34 9.99 -0.35
C TYR A 343 2.74 9.50 -0.01
N LYS A 344 2.98 8.21 -0.24
CA LYS A 344 4.28 7.58 0.00
C LYS A 344 4.92 7.22 -1.33
N PHE A 345 5.99 7.93 -1.64
CA PHE A 345 6.85 7.70 -2.78
C PHE A 345 8.05 6.85 -2.39
N ARG A 346 8.49 6.00 -3.32
CA ARG A 346 9.68 5.14 -3.19
C ARG A 346 10.21 4.76 -4.57
N LEU A 347 11.42 4.20 -4.62
CA LEU A 347 11.86 3.49 -5.82
C LEU A 347 10.99 2.25 -6.06
N PRO A 348 10.80 1.82 -7.32
CA PRO A 348 10.22 0.53 -7.61
C PRO A 348 11.12 -0.58 -7.07
N THR A 349 10.52 -1.71 -6.70
CA THR A 349 11.32 -2.94 -6.65
C THR A 349 11.67 -3.36 -8.06
N GLU A 350 12.73 -4.14 -8.23
CA GLU A 350 13.13 -4.67 -9.53
C GLU A 350 11.98 -5.43 -10.21
N ALA A 351 11.23 -6.20 -9.42
CA ALA A 351 10.08 -6.96 -9.91
C ALA A 351 8.92 -6.06 -10.36
N GLU A 352 8.65 -4.97 -9.63
CA GLU A 352 7.64 -4.00 -10.03
C GLU A 352 8.04 -3.25 -11.30
N TRP A 353 9.34 -2.92 -11.43
CA TRP A 353 9.90 -2.29 -12.61
C TRP A 353 9.72 -3.17 -13.85
N GLU A 354 10.13 -4.44 -13.80
CA GLU A 354 10.04 -5.34 -14.95
C GLU A 354 8.59 -5.67 -15.31
N TYR A 355 7.72 -5.88 -14.32
CA TYR A 355 6.29 -6.09 -14.55
C TYR A 355 5.66 -4.93 -15.32
N ALA A 356 5.97 -3.70 -14.88
CA ALA A 356 5.45 -2.48 -15.48
C ALA A 356 6.03 -2.23 -16.88
N CYS A 357 7.35 -2.43 -17.05
CA CYS A 357 8.06 -2.36 -18.34
C CYS A 357 7.40 -3.27 -19.38
N ARG A 358 7.13 -4.52 -19.01
CA ARG A 358 6.56 -5.55 -19.90
C ARG A 358 5.04 -5.44 -20.08
N GLY A 359 4.48 -4.25 -19.87
CA GLY A 359 3.08 -3.97 -20.18
C GLY A 359 2.11 -4.91 -19.45
N LEU A 360 2.27 -5.03 -18.13
CA LEU A 360 1.58 -5.98 -17.25
C LEU A 360 2.15 -7.41 -17.32
N GLY A 361 3.49 -7.51 -17.40
CA GLY A 361 4.20 -8.79 -17.32
C GLY A 361 4.15 -9.67 -18.58
N LYS A 362 3.83 -9.10 -19.74
CA LYS A 362 3.80 -9.82 -21.02
C LYS A 362 5.18 -10.30 -21.45
N HIS A 363 5.23 -11.27 -22.35
CA HIS A 363 6.47 -11.77 -22.92
C HIS A 363 6.89 -10.89 -24.11
N GLU A 364 7.53 -9.76 -23.82
CA GLU A 364 7.99 -8.77 -24.80
C GLU A 364 9.52 -8.61 -24.70
N LYS A 365 10.22 -8.40 -25.82
CA LYS A 365 11.69 -8.20 -25.82
C LYS A 365 12.09 -6.86 -25.20
N TYR A 366 11.36 -5.81 -25.57
CA TYR A 366 11.50 -4.44 -25.07
C TYR A 366 10.22 -4.00 -24.37
N CYS A 367 10.30 -2.95 -23.57
CA CYS A 367 9.15 -2.45 -22.82
C CYS A 367 8.08 -1.87 -23.77
N GLY A 368 7.09 -2.67 -24.18
CA GLY A 368 6.06 -2.30 -25.15
C GLY A 368 6.11 -3.03 -26.50
N GLY A 369 6.98 -4.04 -26.66
CA GLY A 369 7.01 -4.90 -27.85
C GLY A 369 8.42 -5.21 -28.34
N ASP A 370 8.58 -5.39 -29.65
CA ASP A 370 9.83 -5.88 -30.26
C ASP A 370 10.59 -4.82 -31.09
N ASP A 371 10.02 -3.62 -31.23
CA ASP A 371 10.60 -2.52 -32.05
C ASP A 371 11.18 -1.42 -31.15
N LEU A 372 12.45 -1.59 -30.75
CA LEU A 372 13.15 -0.64 -29.89
C LEU A 372 13.19 0.78 -30.49
N SER A 373 13.27 0.91 -31.81
CA SER A 373 13.34 2.22 -32.47
C SER A 373 12.12 3.10 -32.17
N LYS A 374 10.96 2.51 -31.90
CA LYS A 374 9.73 3.20 -31.50
C LYS A 374 9.61 3.44 -30.01
N LEU A 375 10.25 2.60 -29.19
CA LEU A 375 10.05 2.56 -27.74
C LEU A 375 11.13 3.32 -26.96
N GLY A 376 12.35 3.38 -27.51
CA GLY A 376 13.55 3.75 -26.77
C GLY A 376 14.51 4.66 -27.51
N TRP A 377 15.33 5.36 -26.72
CA TRP A 377 16.52 6.07 -27.18
C TRP A 377 17.75 5.27 -26.79
N TYR A 378 18.54 4.88 -27.78
CA TYR A 378 19.70 4.00 -27.65
C TYR A 378 20.75 4.43 -28.68
N ASP A 379 21.93 3.81 -28.72
CA ASP A 379 23.09 4.30 -29.48
C ASP A 379 22.75 4.69 -30.93
N ASN A 380 22.01 3.84 -31.63
CA ASN A 380 21.69 4.04 -33.05
C ASN A 380 20.80 5.26 -33.34
N ASN A 381 20.03 5.76 -32.37
CA ASN A 381 19.04 6.81 -32.62
C ASN A 381 19.11 8.00 -31.66
N SER A 382 19.83 7.92 -30.55
CA SER A 382 19.91 8.99 -29.55
C SER A 382 20.81 10.14 -29.99
N GLY A 383 21.76 9.90 -30.89
CA GLY A 383 22.79 10.90 -31.20
C GLY A 383 23.75 11.17 -30.04
N GLY A 384 23.86 10.24 -29.08
CA GLY A 384 24.81 10.32 -27.98
C GLY A 384 24.36 11.20 -26.80
N GLU A 385 23.05 11.30 -26.56
CA GLU A 385 22.51 12.12 -25.49
C GLU A 385 21.10 11.68 -25.03
N PRO A 386 20.67 12.04 -23.80
CA PRO A 386 19.31 11.78 -23.34
C PRO A 386 18.28 12.69 -24.03
N HIS A 387 17.03 12.20 -24.04
CA HIS A 387 15.90 12.80 -24.76
C HIS A 387 14.64 12.94 -23.89
N LEU A 388 13.70 13.74 -24.39
CA LEU A 388 12.38 13.95 -23.78
C LEU A 388 11.46 12.76 -24.01
N ALA A 389 10.73 12.37 -22.96
CA ALA A 389 9.86 11.21 -22.94
C ALA A 389 8.79 11.14 -24.03
N GLU A 390 8.19 12.26 -24.41
CA GLU A 390 7.01 12.28 -25.30
C GLU A 390 7.33 12.01 -26.78
N THR A 391 8.60 11.75 -27.11
CA THR A 391 9.08 11.55 -28.48
C THR A 391 9.09 10.07 -28.91
N LYS A 392 8.82 9.15 -27.98
CA LYS A 392 8.70 7.70 -28.21
C LYS A 392 7.33 7.18 -27.81
N ALA A 393 7.00 5.97 -28.26
CA ALA A 393 5.77 5.29 -27.87
C ALA A 393 5.84 4.78 -26.44
N ALA A 394 4.73 4.89 -25.70
CA ALA A 394 4.58 4.25 -24.41
C ALA A 394 4.39 2.73 -24.56
N ASN A 395 4.71 2.00 -23.50
CA ASN A 395 4.30 0.61 -23.37
C ASN A 395 2.78 0.47 -23.10
N ASN A 396 2.30 -0.77 -23.01
CA ASN A 396 0.88 -1.07 -22.78
C ASN A 396 0.33 -0.56 -21.42
N SER A 397 1.20 -0.17 -20.49
CA SER A 397 0.84 0.44 -19.21
C SER A 397 0.81 1.97 -19.28
N GLY A 398 1.14 2.60 -20.42
CA GLY A 398 1.21 4.05 -20.57
C GLY A 398 2.52 4.68 -20.07
N LEU A 399 3.56 3.88 -19.83
CA LEU A 399 4.88 4.29 -19.35
C LEU A 399 5.85 4.47 -20.53
N TYR A 400 6.69 5.49 -20.46
CA TYR A 400 7.65 5.83 -21.52
C TYR A 400 9.07 5.53 -21.08
N HIS A 401 9.96 5.31 -22.06
CA HIS A 401 11.41 5.22 -21.86
C HIS A 401 11.84 4.16 -20.84
N MET A 402 11.14 3.02 -20.80
CA MET A 402 11.58 1.91 -19.96
C MET A 402 12.60 1.01 -20.68
N SER A 403 12.87 1.24 -21.97
CA SER A 403 13.97 0.64 -22.74
C SER A 403 14.83 1.75 -23.34
N GLY A 404 16.01 2.01 -22.79
CA GLY A 404 16.93 3.09 -23.18
C GLY A 404 16.70 4.41 -22.44
N ASN A 405 17.22 5.49 -23.01
CA ASN A 405 17.31 6.84 -22.45
C ASN A 405 18.27 6.93 -21.26
N VAL A 406 17.85 6.59 -20.04
CA VAL A 406 18.75 6.51 -18.88
C VAL A 406 18.46 5.25 -18.09
N TRP A 407 19.51 4.66 -17.51
CA TRP A 407 19.41 3.62 -16.51
C TRP A 407 18.60 4.11 -15.31
N GLU A 408 17.83 3.23 -14.67
CA GLU A 408 16.96 3.60 -13.55
C GLU A 408 17.25 2.79 -12.29
N TRP A 409 17.56 3.48 -11.20
CA TRP A 409 17.72 2.86 -9.88
C TRP A 409 16.45 2.14 -9.42
N CYS A 410 16.62 0.93 -8.87
CA CYS A 410 15.59 0.19 -8.14
C CYS A 410 15.91 0.13 -6.64
N GLU A 411 14.94 -0.24 -5.80
CA GLU A 411 15.11 -0.35 -4.35
C GLU A 411 16.02 -1.53 -3.97
N ASP A 412 15.96 -2.63 -4.72
CA ASP A 412 16.57 -3.91 -4.38
C ASP A 412 18.10 -3.86 -4.32
N TRP A 413 18.65 -4.61 -3.38
CA TRP A 413 20.06 -5.03 -3.44
C TRP A 413 20.21 -6.07 -4.56
N TYR A 414 21.31 -5.98 -5.32
CA TYR A 414 21.58 -6.86 -6.45
C TYR A 414 21.97 -8.27 -5.99
N GLU A 415 21.21 -9.27 -6.44
CA GLU A 415 21.50 -10.68 -6.21
C GLU A 415 20.96 -11.53 -7.38
N SER A 416 21.48 -12.75 -7.51
CA SER A 416 20.98 -13.74 -8.47
C SER A 416 19.53 -14.12 -8.16
N TYR A 417 18.74 -14.38 -9.19
CA TYR A 417 17.37 -14.86 -9.00
C TYR A 417 17.35 -16.25 -8.37
N SER A 418 16.29 -16.51 -7.59
CA SER A 418 15.91 -17.86 -7.19
C SER A 418 14.77 -18.37 -8.08
N SER A 419 14.61 -19.69 -8.17
CA SER A 419 13.50 -20.30 -8.90
C SER A 419 12.16 -20.25 -8.15
N ASP A 420 12.12 -19.63 -6.97
CA ASP A 420 10.95 -19.64 -6.10
C ASP A 420 9.84 -18.75 -6.64
N SER A 421 8.59 -19.13 -6.36
CA SER A 421 7.49 -18.22 -6.59
C SER A 421 7.35 -17.27 -5.41
N VAL A 422 7.34 -15.96 -5.70
CA VAL A 422 7.36 -14.91 -4.68
C VAL A 422 6.26 -13.87 -4.91
N ARG A 423 5.77 -13.25 -3.84
CA ARG A 423 4.80 -12.16 -3.88
C ARG A 423 5.40 -10.90 -3.28
N ASN A 424 5.37 -9.80 -4.04
CA ASN A 424 5.97 -8.51 -3.71
C ASN A 424 7.44 -8.62 -3.22
N PRO A 425 8.34 -9.27 -3.98
CA PRO A 425 9.73 -9.34 -3.58
C PRO A 425 10.34 -7.93 -3.53
N GLY A 426 11.11 -7.65 -2.49
CA GLY A 426 11.90 -6.43 -2.33
C GLY A 426 13.41 -6.68 -2.33
N GLY A 427 13.83 -7.83 -2.87
CA GLY A 427 15.21 -8.27 -2.89
C GLY A 427 15.72 -8.74 -1.52
N PRO A 428 17.03 -9.06 -1.41
CA PRO A 428 17.65 -9.42 -0.15
C PRO A 428 17.69 -8.23 0.81
N SER A 429 17.80 -8.50 2.12
CA SER A 429 17.78 -7.46 3.15
C SER A 429 19.07 -6.64 3.23
N ALA A 430 20.17 -7.13 2.65
CA ALA A 430 21.47 -6.48 2.60
C ALA A 430 22.23 -6.86 1.32
N GLY A 431 23.14 -6.00 0.89
CA GLY A 431 23.99 -6.23 -0.28
C GLY A 431 25.06 -5.15 -0.41
N SER A 432 25.85 -5.24 -1.48
CA SER A 432 26.92 -4.27 -1.79
C SER A 432 26.55 -3.29 -2.90
N THR A 433 25.66 -3.68 -3.80
CA THR A 433 25.26 -2.91 -4.98
C THR A 433 23.75 -2.97 -5.16
N ARG A 434 23.16 -1.91 -5.70
CA ARG A 434 21.72 -1.78 -5.96
C ARG A 434 21.43 -2.11 -7.41
N VAL A 435 20.22 -2.62 -7.66
CA VAL A 435 19.74 -2.93 -9.00
C VAL A 435 19.51 -1.65 -9.82
N ILE A 436 19.83 -1.73 -11.11
CA ILE A 436 19.62 -0.72 -12.13
C ILE A 436 18.96 -1.40 -13.35
N ARG A 437 17.96 -0.76 -13.98
CA ARG A 437 17.15 -1.35 -15.08
C ARG A 437 16.90 -0.33 -16.22
N GLY A 438 16.68 -0.80 -17.45
CA GLY A 438 16.23 0.03 -18.58
C GLY A 438 17.16 0.15 -19.79
N GLY A 439 18.46 0.26 -19.61
CA GLY A 439 19.41 0.63 -20.67
C GLY A 439 19.57 2.15 -20.82
N ILE A 440 20.56 2.59 -21.58
CA ILE A 440 20.87 4.01 -21.77
C ILE A 440 20.85 4.46 -23.22
N TRP A 441 20.91 5.78 -23.42
CA TRP A 441 21.03 6.43 -24.72
C TRP A 441 22.27 5.98 -25.53
N PHE A 442 23.29 5.40 -24.89
CA PHE A 442 24.52 4.92 -25.53
C PHE A 442 24.61 3.40 -25.66
N ASP A 443 23.60 2.67 -25.18
CA ASP A 443 23.62 1.22 -25.21
C ASP A 443 23.20 0.71 -26.59
N ASP A 444 23.69 -0.48 -26.93
CA ASP A 444 23.12 -1.24 -28.02
C ASP A 444 21.75 -1.85 -27.67
N GLU A 445 21.16 -2.55 -28.63
CA GLU A 445 19.82 -3.10 -28.51
C GLU A 445 19.71 -4.24 -27.49
N ASP A 446 20.81 -4.86 -27.08
CA ASP A 446 20.79 -6.00 -26.15
C ASP A 446 20.73 -5.54 -24.69
N TYR A 447 21.30 -4.39 -24.34
CA TYR A 447 21.20 -3.81 -23.00
C TYR A 447 19.84 -3.12 -22.75
N CYS A 448 19.11 -2.77 -23.81
CA CYS A 448 17.78 -2.16 -23.69
C CYS A 448 16.64 -3.16 -23.46
N ARG A 449 16.92 -4.47 -23.42
CA ARG A 449 15.91 -5.53 -23.24
C ARG A 449 15.19 -5.39 -21.90
N SER A 450 13.91 -5.75 -21.87
CA SER A 450 13.10 -5.69 -20.64
C SER A 450 13.64 -6.52 -19.48
N VAL A 451 14.47 -7.52 -19.79
CA VAL A 451 15.05 -8.45 -18.84
C VAL A 451 16.45 -8.05 -18.41
N ASN A 452 17.11 -7.10 -19.09
CA ASN A 452 18.52 -6.81 -18.84
C ASN A 452 18.77 -6.07 -17.53
N ARG A 453 19.62 -6.67 -16.68
CA ARG A 453 19.87 -6.20 -15.33
C ARG A 453 21.26 -5.58 -15.26
N HIS A 454 21.36 -4.49 -14.52
CA HIS A 454 22.65 -3.91 -14.14
C HIS A 454 22.67 -3.63 -12.64
N TYR A 455 23.85 -3.31 -12.12
CA TYR A 455 24.06 -2.93 -10.73
C TYR A 455 25.07 -1.80 -10.56
N GLY A 456 24.99 -1.10 -9.44
CA GLY A 456 25.98 -0.09 -9.06
C GLY A 456 26.05 0.10 -7.55
N ALA A 457 27.17 0.62 -7.06
CA ALA A 457 27.28 0.97 -5.64
C ALA A 457 26.24 2.06 -5.29
N PRO A 458 25.70 2.09 -4.06
CA PRO A 458 24.66 3.07 -3.71
C PRO A 458 25.06 4.55 -3.83
N ASP A 459 26.37 4.83 -3.84
CA ASP A 459 26.97 6.15 -4.01
C ASP A 459 27.48 6.41 -5.45
N TYR A 460 27.38 5.42 -6.34
CA TYR A 460 27.76 5.54 -7.74
C TYR A 460 26.86 6.56 -8.45
N ARG A 461 27.47 7.37 -9.31
CA ARG A 461 26.80 8.37 -10.15
C ARG A 461 27.41 8.30 -11.53
N ASN A 462 26.58 8.49 -12.55
CA ASN A 462 27.06 8.66 -13.90
C ASN A 462 26.03 9.46 -14.72
N ASP A 463 26.44 9.97 -15.88
CA ASP A 463 25.65 10.83 -16.75
C ASP A 463 24.56 10.11 -17.57
N ASP A 464 24.39 8.83 -17.27
CA ASP A 464 23.49 7.91 -17.92
C ASP A 464 22.56 7.21 -16.91
N ILE A 465 22.65 7.53 -15.60
CA ILE A 465 21.79 6.95 -14.55
C ILE A 465 20.88 8.02 -13.92
N GLY A 466 19.58 7.78 -14.03
CA GLY A 466 18.51 8.47 -13.34
C GLY A 466 17.64 7.53 -12.52
N PHE A 467 16.34 7.84 -12.41
CA PHE A 467 15.36 7.01 -11.71
C PHE A 467 13.93 7.41 -12.07
N ARG A 468 12.99 6.50 -11.82
CA ARG A 468 11.56 6.82 -11.71
C ARG A 468 11.02 6.40 -10.34
N LEU A 469 9.85 6.88 -10.00
CA LEU A 469 9.24 6.63 -8.69
C LEU A 469 7.98 5.78 -8.79
N LEU A 470 7.70 5.04 -7.72
CA LEU A 470 6.38 4.55 -7.40
C LEU A 470 5.74 5.41 -6.32
N ARG A 471 4.41 5.51 -6.37
CA ARG A 471 3.55 5.86 -5.23
C ARG A 471 2.79 4.60 -4.81
N THR A 472 2.86 4.27 -3.52
CA THR A 472 2.01 3.21 -2.95
C THR A 472 0.55 3.70 -2.88
N PRO A 473 -0.45 2.84 -3.18
CA PRO A 473 -1.87 3.19 -3.20
C PRO A 473 -2.34 4.03 -2.00
#